data_AF-A0A346XZH6-F1
#
_entry.id   AF-A0A346XZH6-F1
#
_cell.length_a   1.000
_cell.length_b   1.000
_cell.length_c   1.000
_cell.angle_alpha   90.00
_cell.angle_beta   90.00
_cell.angle_gamma   90.00
#
_symmetry.space_group_name_H-M   'P 1'
#
loop_
_entity.id
_entity.type
_entity.pdbx_description
1 polymer ?
#
loop_
_entity_poly.entity_id
_entity_poly.type
_entity_poly.pdbx_seq_one_letter_code
_entity_poly.pdbx_strand_id
1 'polypeptide(L)'
;MLIICWALTAFWVLLIVRVIFSWIPRPPDPLLVVNDVAVRATDWAVAPLRNAIPPMRMGAVALDLSILVLFFGVNILQAILC
;
A
#
# COMPACT_ATOMS: atom_id res chain seq x y z
N MET A 1 -12.15 -20.16 -4.36
CA MET A 1 -10.69 -19.94 -4.37
C MET A 1 -10.26 -18.87 -5.38
N LEU A 2 -10.59 -18.97 -6.68
CA LEU A 2 -10.18 -17.98 -7.70
C LEU A 2 -10.51 -16.51 -7.38
N ILE A 3 -11.75 -16.19 -6.99
CA ILE A 3 -12.20 -14.79 -6.80
C ILE A 3 -11.42 -14.08 -5.68
N ILE A 4 -11.10 -14.82 -4.60
CA ILE A 4 -10.33 -14.31 -3.47
C ILE A 4 -8.90 -13.99 -3.92
N CYS A 5 -8.27 -14.88 -4.70
CA CYS A 5 -6.95 -14.65 -5.25
C CYS A 5 -6.87 -13.45 -6.17
N TRP A 6 -7.87 -13.26 -7.03
CA TRP A 6 -7.96 -12.08 -7.88
C TRP A 6 -8.09 -10.80 -7.05
N ALA A 7 -8.91 -10.79 -6.00
CA ALA A 7 -9.05 -9.65 -5.10
C ALA A 7 -7.75 -9.32 -4.35
N LEU A 8 -7.07 -10.33 -3.81
CA LEU A 8 -5.78 -10.14 -3.13
C LEU A 8 -4.70 -9.65 -4.10
N THR A 9 -4.69 -10.15 -5.33
CA THR A 9 -3.73 -9.72 -6.37
C THR A 9 -3.97 -8.27 -6.74
N ALA A 10 -5.22 -7.86 -6.93
CA ALA A 10 -5.56 -6.46 -7.18
C ALA A 10 -5.10 -5.55 -6.02
N PHE A 11 -5.31 -5.99 -4.78
CA PHE A 11 -4.84 -5.26 -3.60
C PHE A 11 -3.31 -5.19 -3.51
N TRP A 12 -2.62 -6.28 -3.87
CA TRP A 12 -1.16 -6.32 -3.93
C TRP A 12 -0.60 -5.33 -4.97
N VAL A 13 -1.23 -5.25 -6.15
CA VAL A 13 -0.88 -4.26 -7.18
C VAL A 13 -1.08 -2.83 -6.67
N LEU A 14 -2.18 -2.55 -5.97
CA LEU A 14 -2.43 -1.24 -5.37
C LEU A 14 -1.33 -0.84 -4.36
N LEU A 15 -0.84 -1.79 -3.57
CA LEU A 15 0.28 -1.55 -2.65
C LEU A 15 1.56 -1.17 -3.38
N ILE A 16 1.89 -1.86 -4.48
CA ILE A 16 3.06 -1.51 -5.31
C ILE A 16 2.94 -0.10 -5.86
N VAL A 17 1.77 0.24 -6.42
CA VAL A 17 1.50 1.59 -6.92
C VAL A 17 1.76 2.61 -5.81
N ARG A 18 1.26 2.36 -4.59
CA ARG A 18 1.48 3.25 -3.44
C ARG A 18 2.95 3.38 -3.04
N VAL A 19 3.74 2.29 -3.10
CA VAL A 19 5.20 2.33 -2.86
C VAL A 19 5.89 3.24 -3.88
N ILE A 20 5.54 3.08 -5.16
CA ILE A 20 6.14 3.89 -6.24
C ILE A 20 5.78 5.37 -6.04
N PHE A 21 4.50 5.66 -5.76
CA PHE A 21 4.04 7.03 -5.52
C PHE A 21 4.61 7.64 -4.23
N SER A 22 4.90 6.86 -3.19
CA SER A 22 5.51 7.40 -1.96
C SER A 22 6.94 7.89 -2.18
N TRP A 23 7.65 7.34 -3.16
CA TRP A 23 8.99 7.79 -3.55
C TRP A 23 8.96 9.02 -4.48
N ILE A 24 7.78 9.40 -4.97
CA ILE A 24 7.57 10.55 -5.84
C ILE A 24 6.95 11.68 -5.02
N PRO A 25 7.74 12.62 -4.45
CA PRO A 25 7.22 13.69 -3.60
C PRO A 25 6.28 14.67 -4.32
N ARG A 26 6.24 14.66 -5.66
CA ARG A 26 5.31 15.44 -6.48
C ARG A 26 4.99 14.69 -7.79
N PRO A 27 3.95 13.86 -7.82
CA PRO A 27 3.55 13.23 -9.08
C PRO A 27 2.93 14.28 -10.02
N PRO A 28 3.04 14.09 -11.35
CA PRO A 28 2.36 14.93 -12.35
C PRO A 28 0.85 15.02 -12.10
N ASP A 29 0.23 16.15 -12.44
CA ASP A 29 -1.22 16.38 -12.30
C ASP A 29 -2.14 15.22 -12.73
N PRO A 30 -1.94 14.56 -13.89
CA PRO A 30 -2.80 13.43 -14.28
C PRO A 30 -2.62 12.20 -13.37
N LEU A 31 -1.46 12.05 -12.74
CA LEU A 31 -1.14 10.95 -11.85
C LEU A 31 -1.58 11.23 -10.40
N LEU A 32 -1.92 12.47 -10.04
CA LEU A 32 -2.49 12.80 -8.73
C LEU A 32 -3.81 12.07 -8.48
N VAL A 33 -4.65 11.92 -9.51
CA VAL A 33 -5.92 11.18 -9.39
C VAL A 33 -5.67 9.72 -9.05
N VAL A 34 -4.68 9.10 -9.70
CA VAL A 34 -4.29 7.71 -9.45
C VAL A 34 -3.74 7.57 -8.02
N ASN A 35 -2.90 8.51 -7.59
CA ASN A 35 -2.39 8.53 -6.23
C ASN A 35 -3.53 8.68 -5.19
N ASP A 36 -4.46 9.61 -5.38
CA ASP A 36 -5.57 9.86 -4.46
C ASP A 36 -6.50 8.64 -4.37
N VAL A 37 -6.78 7.99 -5.50
CA VAL A 37 -7.55 6.72 -5.52
C VAL A 37 -6.80 5.62 -4.79
N ALA A 38 -5.49 5.45 -5.04
CA ALA A 38 -4.68 4.44 -4.37
C ALA A 38 -4.60 4.69 -2.86
N VAL A 39 -4.43 5.96 -2.45
CA VAL A 39 -4.42 6.39 -1.06
C VAL A 39 -5.75 6.07 -0.40
N ARG A 40 -6.89 6.51 -0.95
CA ARG A 40 -8.22 6.21 -0.38
C ARG A 40 -8.50 4.72 -0.32
N ALA A 41 -8.11 3.97 -1.36
CA ALA A 41 -8.28 2.52 -1.42
C ALA A 41 -7.41 1.76 -0.43
N THR A 42 -6.32 2.35 0.07
CA THR A 42 -5.45 1.74 1.09
C THR A 42 -5.60 2.36 2.47
N ASP A 43 -6.17 3.57 2.58
CA ASP A 43 -6.23 4.33 3.84
C ASP A 43 -7.08 3.63 4.89
N TRP A 44 -8.16 2.95 4.52
CA TRP A 44 -8.97 2.19 5.46
C TRP A 44 -8.16 1.07 6.15
N ALA A 45 -7.13 0.52 5.49
CA ALA A 45 -6.23 -0.50 6.02
C ALA A 45 -5.01 0.10 6.72
N VAL A 46 -4.50 1.23 6.22
CA VAL A 46 -3.31 1.92 6.76
C VAL A 46 -3.65 2.74 8.01
N ALA A 47 -4.80 3.40 8.07
CA ALA A 47 -5.23 4.26 9.17
C ALA A 47 -5.21 3.56 10.56
N PRO A 48 -5.76 2.33 10.74
CA PRO A 48 -5.64 1.63 12.02
C PRO A 48 -4.20 1.24 12.33
N LEU A 49 -3.39 0.88 11.31
CA LEU A 49 -1.97 0.56 11.47
C LEU A 49 -1.14 1.79 11.87
N ARG A 50 -1.48 2.99 11.36
CA ARG A 50 -0.79 4.25 11.66
C ARG A 50 -0.91 4.66 13.12
N ASN A 51 -1.99 4.25 13.79
CA ASN A 51 -2.18 4.46 15.22
C ASN A 51 -1.32 3.50 16.07
N ALA A 52 -1.00 2.31 15.54
CA ALA A 52 -0.19 1.31 16.22
C ALA A 52 1.32 1.48 15.94
N ILE A 53 1.69 1.93 14.74
CA ILE A 53 3.08 2.05 14.28
C ILE A 53 3.30 3.48 13.77
N PRO A 54 4.05 4.33 14.50
CA PRO A 54 4.38 5.65 14.03
C PRO A 54 5.19 5.57 12.72
N PRO A 55 4.98 6.49 11.76
CA PRO A 55 5.71 6.48 10.49
C PRO A 55 7.21 6.65 10.76
N MET A 56 8.01 5.64 10.43
CA MET A 56 9.46 5.70 10.58
C MET A 56 10.06 6.38 9.36
N ARG A 57 10.48 7.64 9.54
CA ARG A 57 11.25 8.37 8.54
C ARG A 57 12.69 7.85 8.52
N MET A 58 13.13 7.23 7.43
CA MET A 58 14.53 6.85 7.25
C MET A 58 15.25 7.93 6.42
N GLY A 59 15.84 8.91 7.11
CA GLY A 59 16.61 9.99 6.47
C GLY A 59 15.73 10.94 5.65
N ALA A 60 16.03 11.09 4.36
CA ALA A 60 15.30 11.96 3.43
C ALA A 60 14.03 11.31 2.82
N VAL A 61 13.86 10.00 3.00
CA VAL A 61 12.73 9.22 2.48
C VAL A 61 11.88 8.72 3.65
N ALA A 62 10.59 9.05 3.65
CA ALA A 62 9.65 8.44 4.58
C ALA A 62 9.38 7.01 4.12
N LEU A 63 10.00 6.02 4.79
CA LEU A 63 9.71 4.62 4.53
C LEU A 63 8.52 4.23 5.41
N ASP A 64 7.31 4.34 4.87
CA ASP A 64 6.10 3.94 5.58
C ASP A 64 6.11 2.43 5.84
N LEU A 65 6.58 2.03 7.04
CA LEU A 65 6.55 0.65 7.52
C LEU A 65 5.15 0.02 7.40
N SER A 66 4.10 0.83 7.48
CA SER A 66 2.72 0.38 7.27
C SER A 66 2.54 -0.30 5.90
N ILE A 67 3.15 0.24 4.84
CA ILE A 67 3.08 -0.33 3.49
C ILE A 67 3.86 -1.65 3.43
N LEU A 68 5.02 -1.72 4.07
CA LEU A 68 5.84 -2.92 4.10
C LEU A 68 5.12 -4.06 4.83
N VAL A 69 4.53 -3.77 5.99
CA VAL A 69 3.72 -4.72 6.77
C VAL A 69 2.51 -5.20 5.97
N LEU A 70 1.80 -4.29 5.29
CA LEU A 70 0.69 -4.64 4.39
C LEU A 70 1.15 -5.53 3.24
N PHE A 71 2.29 -5.23 2.62
CA PHE A 71 2.83 -6.02 1.51
C PHE A 71 3.17 -7.45 1.93
N PHE A 72 3.86 -7.61 3.06
CA PHE A 72 4.16 -8.93 3.63
C PHE A 72 2.90 -9.67 4.09
N GLY A 73 1.96 -8.97 4.75
CA GLY A 73 0.70 -9.54 5.19
C GLY A 73 -0.13 -10.10 4.03
N VAL A 74 -0.21 -9.37 2.92
CA VAL A 74 -0.93 -9.81 1.70
C VAL A 74 -0.21 -10.97 1.02
N ASN A 75 1.12 -10.97 0.98
CA ASN A 75 1.90 -12.10 0.45
C ASN A 75 1.64 -13.39 1.24
N ILE A 76 1.65 -13.31 2.57
CA ILE A 76 1.37 -14.44 3.44
C ILE A 76 -0.08 -14.92 3.25
N LEU A 77 -1.04 -14.00 3.19
CA LEU A 77 -2.44 -14.33 2.95
C LEU A 77 -2.65 -15.01 1.59
N GLN A 78 -1.98 -14.54 0.53
CA GLN A 78 -2.00 -15.19 -0.78
C GLN A 78 -1.43 -16.60 -0.72
N ALA A 79 -0.27 -16.78 -0.07
CA ALA A 79 0.36 -18.09 0.05
C ALA A 79 -0.50 -19.12 0.78
N ILE A 80 -1.37 -18.68 1.70
CA ILE A 80 -2.27 -19.55 2.47
C ILE A 80 -3.58 -19.81 1.73
N LEU A 81 -4.12 -18.82 1.01
CA LEU A 81 -5.50 -18.85 0.49
C LEU A 81 -5.63 -19.23 -1.01
N CYS A 82 -4.53 -19.30 -1.79
CA CYS A 82 -4.58 -19.38 -3.26
C CYS A 82 -4.09 -20.67 -3.97
#